data_AF-A0A8I1TF93-F1
#
_entry.id   AF-A0A8I1TF93-F1
#
_cell.length_a   1.000
_cell.length_b   1.000
_cell.length_c   1.000
_cell.angle_alpha   90.00
_cell.angle_beta   90.00
_cell.angle_gamma   90.00
#
_symmetry.space_group_name_H-M   'P 1'
#
loop_
_entity.id
_entity.type
_entity.pdbx_description
1 polymer ?
#
loop_
_entity_poly.entity_id
_entity_poly.type
_entity_poly.pdbx_seq_one_letter_code
_entity_poly.pdbx_strand_id
1 'polypeptide(L)'
;MFRILAGWIENRRQIRRRWQQDARALIEQHGREAYYEAQRLASRSRAQADRSGFWHWAKVASEVARLSPVVQMDMKVVQAIADDEMRKHRRS
;
A
#
# COMPACT_ATOMS: atom_id res chain seq x y z
N MET A 1 -26.08 15.28 -15.40
CA MET A 1 -25.16 15.20 -14.25
C MET A 1 -24.39 13.88 -14.10
N PHE A 2 -24.63 12.83 -14.90
CA PHE A 2 -23.92 11.53 -14.80
C PHE A 2 -22.58 11.42 -15.55
N ARG A 3 -22.29 12.31 -16.51
CA ARG A 3 -21.03 12.27 -17.32
C ARG A 3 -19.77 12.67 -16.52
N ILE A 4 -19.92 13.54 -15.51
CA ILE A 4 -18.79 13.98 -14.66
C ILE A 4 -18.35 12.83 -13.73
N LEU A 5 -19.31 12.07 -13.19
CA LEU A 5 -19.06 10.86 -12.40
C LEU A 5 -18.42 9.75 -13.23
N ALA A 6 -18.84 9.55 -14.48
CA ALA A 6 -18.27 8.53 -15.37
C ALA A 6 -16.79 8.82 -15.70
N GLY A 7 -16.42 10.06 -16.02
CA GLY A 7 -15.03 10.45 -16.25
C GLY A 7 -14.15 10.35 -15.00
N TRP A 8 -14.71 10.66 -13.82
CA TRP A 8 -14.03 10.47 -12.54
C TRP A 8 -13.83 9.00 -12.17
N ILE A 9 -14.81 8.13 -12.49
CA ILE A 9 -14.70 6.68 -12.31
C ILE A 9 -13.63 6.10 -13.26
N GLU A 10 -13.56 6.54 -14.52
CA GLU A 10 -12.55 6.09 -15.47
C GLU A 10 -11.13 6.50 -15.05
N ASN A 11 -10.96 7.76 -14.61
CA ASN A 11 -9.70 8.25 -14.04
C ASN A 11 -9.33 7.51 -12.74
N ARG A 12 -10.30 7.23 -11.87
CA ARG A 12 -10.06 6.38 -10.69
C ARG A 12 -9.72 4.95 -11.06
N ARG A 13 -10.29 4.38 -12.12
CA ARG A 13 -9.95 3.03 -12.61
C ARG A 13 -8.50 2.97 -13.10
N GLN A 14 -8.02 4.00 -13.80
CA GLN A 14 -6.63 4.10 -14.22
C GLN A 14 -5.67 4.12 -13.02
N ILE A 15 -5.96 4.96 -12.03
CA ILE A 15 -5.17 5.06 -10.79
C ILE A 15 -5.22 3.73 -10.02
N ARG A 16 -6.41 3.15 -9.90
CA ARG A 16 -6.60 1.87 -9.23
C ARG A 16 -5.92 0.71 -9.96
N ARG A 17 -5.87 0.72 -11.29
CA ARG A 17 -5.13 -0.27 -12.08
C ARG A 17 -3.64 -0.20 -11.78
N ARG A 18 -3.06 0.99 -11.62
CA ARG A 18 -1.67 1.14 -11.19
C ARG A 18 -1.45 0.55 -9.80
N TRP A 19 -2.31 0.86 -8.84
CA TRP A 19 -2.23 0.26 -7.50
C TRP A 19 -2.42 -1.26 -7.52
N GLN A 20 -3.29 -1.77 -8.38
CA GLN A 20 -3.55 -3.19 -8.51
C GLN A 20 -2.40 -3.92 -9.21
N GLN A 21 -1.72 -3.27 -10.16
CA GLN A 21 -0.50 -3.78 -10.79
C GLN A 21 0.64 -3.85 -9.78
N ASP A 22 0.87 -2.78 -9.00
CA ASP A 22 1.88 -2.78 -7.94
C ASP A 22 1.55 -3.80 -6.85
N ALA A 23 0.27 -3.93 -6.47
CA ALA A 23 -0.18 -4.95 -5.52
C ALA A 23 0.06 -6.37 -6.05
N ARG A 24 -0.20 -6.62 -7.33
CA ARG A 24 0.09 -7.92 -7.96
C ARG A 24 1.58 -8.20 -8.04
N ALA A 25 2.39 -7.21 -8.42
CA ALA A 25 3.84 -7.35 -8.44
C ALA A 25 4.39 -7.70 -7.05
N LEU A 26 3.88 -7.05 -5.99
CA LEU A 26 4.24 -7.37 -4.62
C LEU A 26 3.78 -8.77 -4.21
N ILE A 27 2.58 -9.20 -4.62
CA ILE A 27 2.08 -10.57 -4.36
C ILE A 27 2.92 -11.61 -5.11
N GLU A 28 3.32 -11.34 -6.35
CA GLU A 28 4.18 -12.25 -7.12
C GLU A 28 5.59 -12.34 -6.53
N GLN A 29 6.14 -11.21 -6.03
CA GLN A 29 7.50 -11.17 -5.47
C GLN A 29 7.58 -11.69 -4.03
N HIS A 30 6.62 -11.33 -3.18
CA HIS A 30 6.67 -11.57 -1.73
C HIS A 30 5.57 -12.55 -1.24
N GLY A 31 4.66 -12.98 -2.11
CA GLY A 31 3.63 -13.96 -1.78
C GLY A 31 2.78 -13.52 -0.59
N ARG A 32 2.92 -14.25 0.52
CA ARG A 32 2.19 -14.00 1.78
C ARG A 32 2.66 -12.75 2.52
N GLU A 33 3.88 -12.28 2.25
CA GLU A 33 4.47 -11.10 2.91
C GLU A 33 4.22 -9.81 2.12
N ALA A 34 3.58 -9.88 0.96
CA ALA A 34 3.28 -8.74 0.10
C ALA A 34 2.54 -7.60 0.82
N TYR A 35 1.69 -7.95 1.78
CA TYR A 35 0.98 -6.97 2.59
C TYR A 35 1.94 -6.21 3.52
N TYR A 36 2.84 -6.92 4.17
CA TYR A 36 3.81 -6.35 5.09
C TYR A 36 4.82 -5.45 4.36
N GLU A 37 5.25 -5.83 3.16
CA GLU A 37 6.13 -4.97 2.36
C GLU A 37 5.42 -3.71 1.84
N ALA A 38 4.15 -3.81 1.39
CA ALA A 38 3.38 -2.61 1.05
C ALA A 38 3.27 -1.64 2.25
N GLN A 39 3.10 -2.19 3.45
CA GLN A 39 3.01 -1.39 4.67
C GLN A 39 4.36 -0.81 5.12
N ARG A 40 5.44 -1.54 4.89
CA ARG A 40 6.81 -1.06 5.10
C ARG A 40 7.11 0.14 4.21
N LEU A 41 6.77 0.05 2.92
CA LEU A 41 6.94 1.14 1.95
C LEU A 41 6.09 2.37 2.31
N ALA A 42 4.87 2.17 2.82
CA ALA A 42 4.05 3.25 3.36
C ALA A 42 4.73 3.91 4.58
N SER A 43 5.18 3.12 5.54
CA SER A 43 5.85 3.61 6.75
C SER A 43 7.14 4.36 6.43
N ARG A 44 7.91 3.87 5.45
CA ARG A 44 9.12 4.53 4.94
C ARG A 44 8.81 5.86 4.28
N SER A 45 7.77 5.93 3.45
CA SER A 45 7.33 7.19 2.81
C SER A 45 6.87 8.21 3.86
N ARG A 46 6.18 7.74 4.91
CA ARG A 46 5.81 8.58 6.06
C ARG A 46 7.03 9.11 6.81
N ALA A 47 8.05 8.26 7.01
CA ALA A 47 9.30 8.66 7.66
C ALA A 47 10.04 9.74 6.85
N GLN A 48 10.02 9.65 5.52
CA GLN A 48 10.60 10.63 4.60
C GLN A 48 9.73 11.87 4.36
N ALA A 49 8.61 12.01 5.07
CA ALA A 49 7.60 13.05 4.87
C ALA A 49 6.99 13.10 3.44
N ASP A 50 7.14 12.04 2.64
CA ASP A 50 6.50 11.90 1.33
C ASP A 50 5.04 11.44 1.51
N ARG A 51 4.14 12.43 1.50
CA ARG A 51 2.71 12.20 1.59
C ARG A 51 2.16 11.46 0.37
N SER A 52 2.72 11.67 -0.82
CA SER A 52 2.23 11.03 -2.04
C SER A 52 2.56 9.54 -2.02
N GLY A 53 3.81 9.19 -1.71
CA GLY A 53 4.25 7.81 -1.52
C GLY A 53 3.49 7.10 -0.40
N PHE A 54 3.25 7.77 0.73
CA PHE A 54 2.47 7.20 1.83
C PHE A 54 1.06 6.78 1.37
N TRP A 55 0.35 7.67 0.67
CA TRP A 55 -1.00 7.38 0.18
C TRP A 55 -1.00 6.30 -0.90
N HIS A 56 -0.02 6.29 -1.79
CA HIS A 56 0.14 5.27 -2.82
C HIS A 56 0.28 3.88 -2.21
N TRP A 57 1.27 3.70 -1.31
CA TRP A 57 1.55 2.41 -0.70
C TRP A 57 0.46 1.95 0.27
N ALA A 58 -0.19 2.87 0.99
CA ALA A 58 -1.36 2.53 1.80
C ALA A 58 -2.52 1.97 0.96
N LYS A 59 -2.75 2.53 -0.25
CA LYS A 59 -3.73 2.02 -1.20
C LYS A 59 -3.34 0.68 -1.81
N VAL A 60 -2.06 0.50 -2.14
CA VAL A 60 -1.52 -0.80 -2.59
C VAL A 60 -1.72 -1.87 -1.51
N ALA A 61 -1.40 -1.60 -0.25
CA ALA A 61 -1.62 -2.53 0.86
C ALA A 61 -3.10 -2.95 1.00
N SER A 62 -4.02 -2.01 0.78
CA SER A 62 -5.47 -2.27 0.81
C SER A 62 -5.92 -3.18 -0.34
N GLU A 63 -5.35 -3.01 -1.54
CA GLU A 63 -5.62 -3.88 -2.68
C GLU A 63 -4.96 -5.25 -2.53
N VAL A 64 -3.78 -5.35 -1.90
CA VAL A 64 -3.15 -6.64 -1.55
C VAL A 64 -4.03 -7.43 -0.58
N ALA A 65 -4.51 -6.80 0.49
CA ALA A 65 -5.43 -7.44 1.44
C ALA A 65 -6.75 -7.88 0.78
N ARG A 66 -7.22 -7.15 -0.24
CA ARG A 66 -8.41 -7.49 -1.00
C ARG A 66 -8.19 -8.65 -1.98
N LEU A 67 -7.00 -8.74 -2.58
CA LEU A 67 -6.65 -9.77 -3.57
C LEU A 67 -6.20 -11.09 -2.92
N SER A 68 -5.70 -11.06 -1.69
CA SER A 68 -5.25 -12.24 -0.97
C SER A 68 -6.21 -12.62 0.16
N PRO A 69 -7.27 -13.42 -0.12
CA PRO A 69 -8.21 -13.89 0.89
C PRO A 69 -7.57 -14.85 1.92
N VAL A 70 -6.28 -15.21 1.75
CA VAL A 70 -5.51 -16.11 2.62
C VAL A 70 -4.72 -15.33 3.68
N VAL A 71 -4.51 -14.02 3.52
CA VAL A 71 -3.71 -13.24 4.46
C VAL A 71 -4.55 -12.88 5.67
N GLN A 72 -4.48 -13.72 6.71
CA GLN A 72 -4.93 -13.35 8.04
C GLN A 72 -3.92 -12.34 8.60
N MET A 73 -4.34 -11.08 8.65
CA MET A 73 -3.50 -9.94 8.94
C MET A 73 -3.22 -9.81 10.44
N ASP A 74 -1.96 -9.91 10.86
CA ASP A 74 -1.58 -9.68 12.26
C ASP A 74 -1.18 -8.21 12.47
N MET A 75 -2.09 -7.45 13.09
CA MET A 75 -1.90 -6.03 13.38
C MET A 75 -0.69 -5.75 14.30
N LYS A 76 -0.19 -6.74 15.06
CA LYS A 76 1.02 -6.56 15.87
C LYS A 76 2.28 -6.55 15.00
N VAL A 77 2.34 -7.39 13.97
CA VAL A 77 3.45 -7.43 13.01
C VAL A 77 3.50 -6.14 12.20
N VAL A 78 2.33 -5.68 11.78
CA VAL A 78 2.14 -4.37 11.13
C VAL A 78 2.71 -3.22 11.95
N GLN A 79 2.37 -3.17 13.24
CA GLN A 79 2.83 -2.11 14.13
C GLN A 79 4.35 -2.18 14.34
N ALA A 80 4.90 -3.38 14.49
CA ALA A 80 6.33 -3.58 14.68
C ALA A 80 7.15 -3.10 13.48
N ILE A 81 6.69 -3.35 12.25
CA ILE A 81 7.34 -2.88 11.02
C ILE A 81 7.31 -1.35 10.93
N ALA A 82 6.15 -0.75 11.24
CA ALA A 82 6.02 0.71 11.23
C ALA A 82 6.95 1.37 12.25
N ASP A 83 7.04 0.82 13.46
CA ASP A 83 7.88 1.32 14.53
C ASP A 83 9.39 1.19 14.21
N ASP A 84 9.79 0.10 13.56
CA ASP A 84 11.19 -0.14 13.14
C ASP A 84 11.64 0.85 12.06
N GLU A 85 10.82 1.05 11.02
CA GLU A 85 11.13 2.00 9.94
C GLU A 85 11.17 3.45 10.46
N MET A 86 10.29 3.81 11.41
CA MET A 86 10.33 5.12 12.07
C MET A 86 11.59 5.31 12.94
N ARG A 87 12.08 4.25 13.61
CA ARG A 87 13.33 4.33 14.38
C ARG A 87 14.56 4.47 13.49
N LYS A 88 14.59 3.76 12.35
CA LYS A 88 15.72 3.82 11.41
C LYS A 88 15.91 5.22 10.83
N HIS A 89 14.82 5.89 10.45
CA HIS A 89 14.90 7.27 9.94
C HIS A 89 15.27 8.30 11.01
N ARG A 90 14.92 8.07 12.29
CA ARG A 90 15.30 8.99 13.38
C ARG A 90 16.79 8.88 13.78
N ARG A 91 17.50 7.85 13.28
CA ARG A 91 18.93 7.61 13.54
C ARG A 91 19.85 8.01 12.38
N SER A 92 19.28 8.44 11.26
CA SER A 92 20.01 9.02 10.11
C SER A 92 19.90 10.54 10.12
#